data_AF-A0A0R1KU83-F1
#
_entry.id   AF-A0A0R1KU83-F1
#
_cell.length_a   1.000
_cell.length_b   1.000
_cell.length_c   1.000
_cell.angle_alpha   90.00
_cell.angle_beta   90.00
_cell.angle_gamma   90.00
#
_symmetry.space_group_name_H-M   'P 1'
#
loop_
_entity.id
_entity.type
_entity.pdbx_description
1 polymer ?
#
loop_
_entity_poly.entity_id
_entity_poly.type
_entity_poly.pdbx_seq_one_letter_code
_entity_poly.pdbx_strand_id
1 'polypeptide(L)'
;MENFDKDLRSIQEARDLARAGHQAAVDISTFSQEQIDAILKAMSIAGEKHAVELAQLAVEDTGFGNVADKTYKNHAAATLLYEQIKDEKTVGIISKDTELKTMDVAEPVGLVMGIVPSTNPTSTVIFKSMIALKARNAIVFAPHPAAAKCTFRAAEIMNEAAKSAGAPDNIITCVSNSTMGSTNELMHAKEVKLIIATGGPGMVKAAYSSGKPAIGVGAGNSPSYIERSADVKESVSQIIASKSFDYGTICASEQSIICEKCNKDEVVSELEKQGGYFMDDAETEAVCNLLFKNGGHAMDAKFVGRSPQVISKAAGFEVPADTKILIGKQSGVGEGNPLSYEKLTTVLAFYVVEDWKEACQLSIELLQNGIGHTMNLHTNREDIVLKFAAKPASRILVNTGGSQGGTGISTGLPISFTLGCGTCGGSSVSENVSPKHLLNIKKVAFGLKDVTTLAEDDKSFNHPELKDVVKKCVNKTQCDSSLEHVTKDMSDKELKVLTELVRKTLSEMNA
;
A
#
# COMPACT_ATOMS: atom_id res chain seq x y z
N MET A 1 33.37 -11.29 12.91
CA MET A 1 32.03 -11.08 13.53
C MET A 1 31.39 -12.37 14.06
N GLU A 2 31.94 -13.57 13.79
CA GLU A 2 31.31 -14.85 14.19
C GLU A 2 31.22 -15.12 15.71
N ASN A 3 31.98 -14.39 16.54
CA ASN A 3 31.99 -14.55 18.00
C ASN A 3 30.95 -13.69 18.77
N PHE A 4 30.03 -13.01 18.08
CA PHE A 4 28.99 -12.19 18.70
C PHE A 4 27.60 -12.84 18.62
N ASP A 5 26.77 -12.58 19.62
CA ASP A 5 25.38 -13.05 19.66
C ASP A 5 24.58 -12.57 18.45
N LYS A 6 23.58 -13.36 18.05
CA LYS A 6 22.80 -13.14 16.82
C LYS A 6 22.09 -11.79 16.82
N ASP A 7 21.56 -11.37 17.96
CA ASP A 7 20.89 -10.08 18.15
C ASP A 7 21.88 -8.92 17.96
N LEU A 8 23.04 -8.96 18.60
CA LEU A 8 24.09 -7.93 18.46
C LEU A 8 24.58 -7.81 17.03
N ARG A 9 24.78 -8.94 16.33
CA ARG A 9 25.13 -8.96 14.91
C ARG A 9 24.04 -8.33 14.06
N SER A 10 22.76 -8.66 14.32
CA SER A 10 21.64 -8.11 13.55
C SER A 10 21.44 -6.60 13.75
N ILE A 11 21.70 -6.10 14.96
CA ILE A 11 21.64 -4.66 15.27
C ILE A 11 22.79 -3.94 14.58
N GLN A 12 24.00 -4.50 14.60
CA GLN A 12 25.14 -3.92 13.91
C GLN A 12 24.92 -3.90 12.39
N GLU A 13 24.41 -4.99 11.81
CA GLU A 13 24.02 -5.06 10.40
C GLU A 13 23.00 -3.97 10.06
N ALA A 14 21.96 -3.78 10.87
CA ALA A 14 20.97 -2.73 10.68
C ALA A 14 21.60 -1.32 10.63
N ARG A 15 22.57 -1.03 11.50
CA ARG A 15 23.29 0.26 11.51
C ARG A 15 24.11 0.46 10.24
N ASP A 16 24.83 -0.58 9.82
CA ASP A 16 25.70 -0.51 8.65
C ASP A 16 24.88 -0.32 7.37
N LEU A 17 23.77 -1.06 7.24
CA LEU A 17 22.82 -0.89 6.14
C LEU A 17 22.16 0.50 6.14
N ALA A 18 21.78 1.03 7.31
CA ALA A 18 21.20 2.36 7.41
C ALA A 18 22.17 3.46 6.95
N ARG A 19 23.45 3.38 7.35
CA ARG A 19 24.48 4.34 6.93
C ARG A 19 24.79 4.24 5.44
N ALA A 20 24.96 3.02 4.93
CA ALA A 20 25.22 2.80 3.51
C ALA A 20 24.04 3.26 2.63
N GLY A 21 22.81 2.91 3.02
CA GLY A 21 21.61 3.34 2.33
C GLY A 21 21.38 4.86 2.40
N HIS A 22 21.80 5.52 3.47
CA HIS A 22 21.77 6.99 3.54
C HIS A 22 22.68 7.63 2.49
N GLN A 23 23.91 7.13 2.34
CA GLN A 23 24.83 7.62 1.32
C GLN A 23 24.24 7.40 -0.08
N ALA A 24 23.72 6.21 -0.36
CA ALA A 24 23.06 5.92 -1.64
C ALA A 24 21.87 6.86 -1.92
N ALA A 25 21.10 7.22 -0.88
CA ALA A 25 20.00 8.19 -0.99
C ALA A 25 20.50 9.61 -1.33
N VAL A 26 21.64 10.03 -0.79
CA VAL A 26 22.28 11.30 -1.13
C VAL A 26 22.70 11.29 -2.60
N ASP A 27 23.36 10.23 -3.04
CA ASP A 27 23.90 10.12 -4.40
C ASP A 27 22.76 10.14 -5.45
N ILE A 28 21.74 9.29 -5.27
CA ILE A 28 20.62 9.17 -6.22
C ILE A 28 19.73 10.43 -6.27
N SER A 29 19.73 11.27 -5.22
CA SER A 29 18.91 12.48 -5.18
C SER A 29 19.19 13.46 -6.32
N THR A 30 20.43 13.41 -6.85
CA THR A 30 20.92 14.27 -7.93
C THR A 30 20.60 13.75 -9.34
N PHE A 31 20.08 12.52 -9.45
CA PHE A 31 19.87 11.88 -10.75
C PHE A 31 18.77 12.58 -11.56
N SER A 32 18.95 12.57 -12.88
CA SER A 32 17.95 13.03 -13.85
C SER A 32 16.76 12.07 -13.96
N GLN A 33 15.65 12.53 -14.54
CA GLN A 33 14.46 11.69 -14.76
C GLN A 33 14.82 10.49 -15.65
N GLU A 34 15.62 10.73 -16.69
CA GLU A 34 16.04 9.73 -17.65
C GLU A 34 16.89 8.62 -17.01
N GLN A 35 17.77 8.97 -16.07
CA GLN A 35 18.55 7.98 -15.30
C GLN A 35 17.64 7.12 -14.41
N ILE A 36 16.68 7.75 -13.73
CA ILE A 36 15.71 7.03 -12.88
C ILE A 36 14.83 6.10 -13.71
N ASP A 37 14.36 6.55 -14.87
CA ASP A 37 13.51 5.74 -15.74
C ASP A 37 14.28 4.55 -16.35
N ALA A 38 15.57 4.73 -16.66
CA ALA A 38 16.44 3.65 -17.11
C ALA A 38 16.64 2.58 -16.00
N ILE A 39 16.86 3.02 -14.77
CA ILE A 39 16.97 2.12 -13.59
C ILE A 39 15.67 1.34 -13.39
N LEU A 40 14.53 2.02 -13.42
CA LEU A 40 13.22 1.38 -13.27
C LEU A 40 12.96 0.33 -14.35
N LYS A 41 13.32 0.62 -15.59
CA LYS A 41 13.15 -0.32 -16.70
C LYS A 41 13.98 -1.59 -16.48
N ALA A 42 15.23 -1.45 -16.05
CA ALA A 42 16.08 -2.61 -15.74
C ALA A 42 15.52 -3.46 -14.59
N MET A 43 15.04 -2.79 -13.53
CA MET A 43 14.38 -3.42 -12.39
C MET A 43 13.10 -4.18 -12.78
N SER A 44 12.26 -3.59 -13.63
CA SER A 44 11.04 -4.23 -14.14
C SER A 44 11.35 -5.51 -14.90
N ILE A 45 12.32 -5.46 -15.83
CA ILE A 45 12.76 -6.62 -16.62
C ILE A 45 13.31 -7.73 -15.70
N ALA A 46 14.12 -7.38 -14.71
CA ALA A 46 14.67 -8.36 -13.77
C ALA A 46 13.59 -8.98 -12.87
N GLY A 47 12.67 -8.16 -12.35
CA GLY A 47 11.54 -8.62 -11.54
C GLY A 47 10.66 -9.62 -12.29
N GLU A 48 10.36 -9.34 -13.56
CA GLU A 48 9.60 -10.25 -14.43
C GLU A 48 10.37 -11.54 -14.71
N LYS A 49 11.64 -11.43 -15.10
CA LYS A 49 12.50 -12.58 -15.40
C LYS A 49 12.58 -13.58 -14.24
N HIS A 50 12.61 -13.08 -13.01
CA HIS A 50 12.74 -13.89 -11.80
C HIS A 50 11.39 -14.11 -11.07
N ALA A 51 10.26 -13.74 -11.68
CA ALA A 51 8.95 -13.81 -11.02
C ALA A 51 8.59 -15.22 -10.52
N VAL A 52 8.89 -16.25 -11.32
CA VAL A 52 8.63 -17.66 -10.99
C VAL A 52 9.58 -18.18 -9.91
N GLU A 53 10.89 -17.87 -10.01
CA GLU A 53 11.90 -18.25 -9.01
C GLU A 53 11.52 -17.70 -7.63
N LEU A 54 11.19 -16.41 -7.57
CA LEU A 54 10.79 -15.74 -6.34
C LEU A 54 9.48 -16.30 -5.77
N ALA A 55 8.53 -16.65 -6.63
CA ALA A 55 7.27 -17.27 -6.22
C ALA A 55 7.50 -18.65 -5.58
N GLN A 56 8.33 -19.50 -6.20
CA GLN A 56 8.70 -20.81 -5.66
C GLN A 56 9.36 -20.67 -4.29
N LEU A 57 10.36 -19.80 -4.17
CA LEU A 57 11.08 -19.58 -2.91
C LEU A 57 10.15 -19.04 -1.81
N ALA A 58 9.20 -18.16 -2.16
CA ALA A 58 8.22 -17.65 -1.20
C ALA A 58 7.26 -18.74 -0.71
N VAL A 59 6.79 -19.64 -1.58
CA VAL A 59 5.96 -20.80 -1.16
C VAL A 59 6.77 -21.76 -0.30
N GLU A 60 8.04 -22.01 -0.65
CA GLU A 60 8.93 -22.90 0.12
C GLU A 60 9.23 -22.35 1.52
N ASP A 61 9.62 -21.07 1.63
CA ASP A 61 9.95 -20.44 2.90
C ASP A 61 8.76 -20.36 3.87
N THR A 62 7.58 -20.00 3.34
CA THR A 62 6.42 -19.63 4.16
C THR A 62 5.40 -20.76 4.29
N GLY A 63 5.35 -21.65 3.30
CA GLY A 63 4.26 -22.61 3.11
C GLY A 63 2.94 -21.97 2.68
N PHE A 64 2.89 -20.66 2.41
CA PHE A 64 1.64 -19.96 2.10
C PHE A 64 1.40 -19.89 0.60
N GLY A 65 0.14 -20.08 0.20
CA GLY A 65 -0.31 -19.79 -1.15
C GLY A 65 0.16 -20.81 -2.18
N ASN A 66 0.27 -20.38 -3.44
CA ASN A 66 0.71 -21.23 -4.54
C ASN A 66 1.60 -20.46 -5.54
N VAL A 67 2.37 -21.21 -6.31
CA VAL A 67 3.41 -20.64 -7.19
C VAL A 67 2.82 -19.79 -8.31
N ALA A 68 1.70 -20.21 -8.91
CA ALA A 68 1.09 -19.51 -10.04
C ALA A 68 0.62 -18.11 -9.61
N ASP A 69 -0.12 -18.02 -8.50
CA ASP A 69 -0.66 -16.75 -8.02
C ASP A 69 0.44 -15.84 -7.47
N LYS A 70 1.45 -16.39 -6.77
CA LYS A 70 2.62 -15.59 -6.38
C LYS A 70 3.43 -15.10 -7.58
N THR A 71 3.52 -15.87 -8.65
CA THR A 71 4.14 -15.42 -9.91
C THR A 71 3.38 -14.23 -10.47
N TYR A 72 2.05 -14.30 -10.52
CA TYR A 72 1.22 -13.18 -10.97
C TYR A 72 1.35 -11.95 -10.07
N LYS A 73 1.47 -12.14 -8.74
CA LYS A 73 1.75 -11.03 -7.80
C LYS A 73 3.10 -10.36 -8.07
N ASN A 74 4.13 -11.16 -8.37
CA ASN A 74 5.44 -10.64 -8.75
C ASN A 74 5.38 -9.90 -10.10
N HIS A 75 4.68 -10.47 -11.10
CA HIS A 75 4.41 -9.83 -12.39
C HIS A 75 3.69 -8.49 -12.22
N ALA A 76 2.63 -8.44 -11.40
CA ALA A 76 1.91 -7.20 -11.13
C ALA A 76 2.81 -6.11 -10.51
N ALA A 77 3.67 -6.51 -9.57
CA ALA A 77 4.62 -5.60 -8.92
C ALA A 77 5.77 -5.12 -9.84
N ALA A 78 6.21 -5.96 -10.79
CA ALA A 78 7.34 -5.67 -11.68
C ALA A 78 6.91 -4.99 -12.97
N THR A 79 5.86 -5.51 -13.62
CA THR A 79 5.47 -5.18 -14.98
C THR A 79 4.28 -4.23 -15.00
N LEU A 80 3.15 -4.62 -14.40
CA LEU A 80 1.94 -3.78 -14.44
C LEU A 80 2.15 -2.45 -13.70
N LEU A 81 2.80 -2.48 -12.53
CA LEU A 81 3.19 -1.28 -11.81
C LEU A 81 4.11 -0.38 -12.65
N TYR A 82 5.14 -0.95 -13.30
CA TYR A 82 6.07 -0.19 -14.14
C TYR A 82 5.32 0.55 -15.25
N GLU A 83 4.43 -0.13 -15.96
CA GLU A 83 3.62 0.47 -17.01
C GLU A 83 2.77 1.64 -16.48
N GLN A 84 2.27 1.54 -15.26
CA GLN A 84 1.48 2.61 -14.63
C GLN A 84 2.33 3.83 -14.21
N ILE A 85 3.57 3.64 -13.75
CA ILE A 85 4.38 4.72 -13.14
C ILE A 85 5.52 5.25 -14.02
N LYS A 86 5.82 4.60 -15.16
CA LYS A 86 7.01 4.93 -15.98
C LYS A 86 7.04 6.40 -16.41
N ASP A 87 5.88 6.99 -16.74
CA ASP A 87 5.75 8.36 -17.24
C ASP A 87 5.50 9.41 -16.13
N GLU A 88 5.41 8.99 -14.86
CA GLU A 88 5.20 9.92 -13.74
C GLU A 88 6.42 10.83 -13.56
N LYS A 89 6.20 12.15 -13.48
CA LYS A 89 7.28 13.12 -13.24
C LYS A 89 7.62 13.14 -11.75
N THR A 90 8.86 12.81 -11.42
CA THR A 90 9.34 12.72 -10.03
C THR A 90 10.65 13.47 -9.79
N VAL A 91 11.19 14.13 -10.83
CA VAL A 91 12.44 14.91 -10.78
C VAL A 91 12.20 16.37 -11.13
N GLY A 92 12.69 17.28 -10.28
CA GLY A 92 12.64 18.73 -10.53
C GLY A 92 11.22 19.29 -10.45
N ILE A 93 10.89 20.22 -11.36
CA ILE A 93 9.55 20.85 -11.40
C ILE A 93 8.56 19.86 -12.02
N ILE A 94 7.58 19.42 -11.23
CA ILE A 94 6.59 18.41 -11.64
C ILE A 94 5.23 19.04 -12.00
N SER A 95 4.93 20.23 -11.48
CA SER A 95 3.75 21.01 -11.82
C SER A 95 4.05 22.51 -11.83
N LYS A 96 3.37 23.26 -12.69
CA LYS A 96 3.42 24.72 -12.76
C LYS A 96 2.01 25.27 -12.96
N ASP A 97 1.63 26.26 -12.18
CA ASP A 97 0.42 27.05 -12.35
C ASP A 97 0.81 28.48 -12.72
N THR A 98 0.56 28.87 -13.96
CA THR A 98 0.90 30.20 -14.47
C THR A 98 -0.02 31.29 -13.97
N GLU A 99 -1.27 30.96 -13.65
CA GLU A 99 -2.27 31.92 -13.17
C GLU A 99 -1.98 32.27 -11.70
N LEU A 100 -1.80 31.24 -10.87
CA LEU A 100 -1.43 31.41 -9.47
C LEU A 100 0.05 31.77 -9.27
N LYS A 101 0.86 31.72 -10.34
CA LYS A 101 2.33 31.84 -10.32
C LYS A 101 2.93 30.95 -9.22
N THR A 102 2.65 29.65 -9.31
CA THR A 102 3.23 28.65 -8.40
C THR A 102 3.88 27.49 -9.16
N MET A 103 4.83 26.82 -8.52
CA MET A 103 5.50 25.63 -9.05
C MET A 103 5.70 24.59 -7.94
N ASP A 104 5.52 23.33 -8.30
CA ASP A 104 5.75 22.18 -7.42
C ASP A 104 7.06 21.51 -7.81
N VAL A 105 7.99 21.43 -6.86
CA VAL A 105 9.29 20.81 -7.04
C VAL A 105 9.37 19.55 -6.20
N ALA A 106 9.60 18.41 -6.86
CA ALA A 106 9.74 17.11 -6.22
C ALA A 106 11.09 16.96 -5.52
N GLU A 107 11.07 16.57 -4.25
CA GLU A 107 12.24 16.27 -3.43
C GLU A 107 12.09 14.85 -2.83
N PRO A 108 13.07 13.96 -2.97
CA PRO A 108 13.02 12.65 -2.31
C PRO A 108 12.93 12.79 -0.79
N VAL A 109 12.34 11.81 -0.11
CA VAL A 109 12.32 11.77 1.36
C VAL A 109 13.68 11.34 1.95
N GLY A 110 14.49 10.57 1.20
CA GLY A 110 15.79 10.08 1.63
C GLY A 110 15.82 8.55 1.75
N LEU A 111 16.34 8.02 2.86
CA LEU A 111 16.33 6.57 3.09
C LEU A 111 14.97 6.11 3.64
N VAL A 112 14.33 5.19 2.93
CA VAL A 112 13.07 4.57 3.32
C VAL A 112 13.33 3.22 4.00
N MET A 113 12.60 2.93 5.08
CA MET A 113 12.55 1.59 5.67
C MET A 113 11.31 0.85 5.19
N GLY A 114 11.49 -0.28 4.50
CA GLY A 114 10.40 -1.14 4.05
C GLY A 114 10.21 -2.35 4.97
N ILE A 115 9.10 -2.41 5.71
CA ILE A 115 8.73 -3.62 6.46
C ILE A 115 7.97 -4.57 5.53
N VAL A 116 8.36 -5.85 5.51
CA VAL A 116 7.83 -6.83 4.54
C VAL A 116 7.07 -7.96 5.25
N PRO A 117 5.81 -8.25 4.88
CA PRO A 117 5.01 -9.31 5.49
C PRO A 117 5.38 -10.69 4.91
N SER A 118 5.00 -11.76 5.62
CA SER A 118 5.19 -13.15 5.14
C SER A 118 4.18 -13.57 4.07
N THR A 119 3.04 -12.89 3.92
CA THR A 119 2.01 -13.24 2.92
C THR A 119 2.39 -12.83 1.50
N ASN A 120 3.04 -11.66 1.36
CA ASN A 120 3.39 -11.03 0.09
C ASN A 120 4.88 -10.67 0.02
N PRO A 121 5.83 -11.56 0.36
CA PRO A 121 7.19 -11.14 0.66
C PRO A 121 7.91 -10.55 -0.56
N THR A 122 7.95 -11.29 -1.66
CA THR A 122 8.69 -10.92 -2.87
C THR A 122 8.01 -9.79 -3.64
N SER A 123 6.68 -9.86 -3.82
CA SER A 123 5.94 -8.83 -4.54
C SER A 123 5.98 -7.48 -3.81
N THR A 124 5.98 -7.48 -2.47
CA THR A 124 6.13 -6.24 -1.68
C THR A 124 7.52 -5.64 -1.82
N VAL A 125 8.58 -6.46 -1.88
CA VAL A 125 9.95 -5.97 -2.13
C VAL A 125 10.06 -5.33 -3.51
N ILE A 126 9.58 -6.02 -4.54
CA ILE A 126 9.60 -5.50 -5.92
C ILE A 126 8.83 -4.16 -5.96
N PHE A 127 7.59 -4.15 -5.49
CA PHE A 127 6.75 -2.95 -5.46
C PHE A 127 7.42 -1.79 -4.73
N LYS A 128 7.87 -1.99 -3.47
CA LYS A 128 8.48 -0.92 -2.67
C LYS A 128 9.79 -0.42 -3.27
N SER A 129 10.59 -1.30 -3.88
CA SER A 129 11.82 -0.91 -4.58
C SER A 129 11.49 -0.01 -5.77
N MET A 130 10.52 -0.42 -6.61
CA MET A 130 10.11 0.33 -7.79
C MET A 130 9.61 1.74 -7.43
N ILE A 131 8.72 1.87 -6.44
CA ILE A 131 8.19 3.19 -6.06
C ILE A 131 9.22 4.05 -5.32
N ALA A 132 10.12 3.46 -4.52
CA ALA A 132 11.17 4.18 -3.81
C ALA A 132 12.15 4.81 -4.80
N LEU A 133 12.66 4.01 -5.75
CA LEU A 133 13.64 4.49 -6.72
C LEU A 133 12.99 5.43 -7.74
N LYS A 134 11.71 5.23 -8.12
CA LYS A 134 10.99 6.20 -8.97
C LYS A 134 10.96 7.58 -8.32
N ALA A 135 10.84 7.63 -7.00
CA ALA A 135 10.86 8.85 -6.21
C ALA A 135 12.26 9.28 -5.75
N ARG A 136 13.35 8.71 -6.30
CA ARG A 136 14.76 9.00 -5.97
C ARG A 136 15.13 8.73 -4.51
N ASN A 137 14.59 7.67 -3.93
CA ASN A 137 14.92 7.23 -2.57
C ASN A 137 15.75 5.95 -2.60
N ALA A 138 16.62 5.77 -1.59
CA ALA A 138 17.16 4.46 -1.25
C ALA A 138 16.18 3.72 -0.34
N ILE A 139 16.27 2.39 -0.27
CA ILE A 139 15.41 1.59 0.60
C ILE A 139 16.17 0.46 1.32
N VAL A 140 15.88 0.30 2.60
CA VAL A 140 16.34 -0.82 3.44
C VAL A 140 15.14 -1.65 3.91
N PHE A 141 15.19 -2.97 3.70
CA PHE A 141 14.11 -3.89 4.03
C PHE A 141 14.32 -4.60 5.37
N ALA A 142 13.26 -4.65 6.17
CA ALA A 142 13.14 -5.49 7.36
C ALA A 142 12.15 -6.64 7.07
N PRO A 143 12.63 -7.88 6.83
CA PRO A 143 11.78 -8.99 6.44
C PRO A 143 11.10 -9.65 7.64
N HIS A 144 9.88 -10.15 7.45
CA HIS A 144 9.29 -11.09 8.41
C HIS A 144 10.18 -12.35 8.52
N PRO A 145 10.49 -12.86 9.73
CA PRO A 145 11.42 -13.98 9.91
C PRO A 145 11.06 -15.25 9.10
N ALA A 146 9.77 -15.56 9.00
CA ALA A 146 9.27 -16.71 8.22
C ALA A 146 9.43 -16.56 6.69
N ALA A 147 9.82 -15.39 6.18
CA ALA A 147 9.98 -15.12 4.75
C ALA A 147 11.35 -14.46 4.47
N ALA A 148 12.33 -14.63 5.36
CA ALA A 148 13.58 -13.89 5.30
C ALA A 148 14.39 -14.18 4.02
N LYS A 149 14.48 -15.44 3.58
CA LYS A 149 15.33 -15.81 2.44
C LYS A 149 14.74 -15.31 1.11
N CYS A 150 13.46 -15.54 0.86
CA CYS A 150 12.77 -15.03 -0.33
C CYS A 150 12.76 -13.50 -0.38
N THR A 151 12.58 -12.83 0.77
CA THR A 151 12.64 -11.36 0.84
C THR A 151 14.03 -10.83 0.53
N PHE A 152 15.07 -11.43 1.10
CA PHE A 152 16.46 -11.08 0.82
C PHE A 152 16.82 -11.29 -0.65
N ARG A 153 16.44 -12.45 -1.21
CA ARG A 153 16.68 -12.77 -2.62
C ARG A 153 15.99 -11.79 -3.57
N ALA A 154 14.76 -11.39 -3.28
CA ALA A 154 14.09 -10.36 -4.07
C ALA A 154 14.83 -9.02 -4.01
N ALA A 155 15.29 -8.60 -2.82
CA ALA A 155 16.02 -7.34 -2.66
C ALA A 155 17.36 -7.36 -3.40
N GLU A 156 18.08 -8.48 -3.34
CA GLU A 156 19.33 -8.70 -4.08
C GLU A 156 19.12 -8.56 -5.59
N ILE A 157 18.11 -9.24 -6.16
CA ILE A 157 17.80 -9.14 -7.60
C ILE A 157 17.49 -7.69 -8.01
N MET A 158 16.65 -7.00 -7.24
CA MET A 158 16.28 -5.62 -7.53
C MET A 158 17.48 -4.66 -7.41
N ASN A 159 18.36 -4.87 -6.43
CA ASN A 159 19.58 -4.09 -6.23
C ASN A 159 20.57 -4.28 -7.39
N GLU A 160 20.85 -5.52 -7.78
CA GLU A 160 21.77 -5.81 -8.88
C GLU A 160 21.25 -5.26 -10.22
N ALA A 161 19.94 -5.37 -10.47
CA ALA A 161 19.32 -4.76 -11.63
C ALA A 161 19.47 -3.23 -11.64
N ALA A 162 19.19 -2.57 -10.52
CA ALA A 162 19.34 -1.12 -10.39
C ALA A 162 20.79 -0.67 -10.60
N LYS A 163 21.76 -1.35 -9.97
CA LYS A 163 23.20 -1.07 -10.13
C LYS A 163 23.67 -1.25 -11.56
N SER A 164 23.21 -2.30 -12.24
CA SER A 164 23.57 -2.54 -13.65
C SER A 164 23.12 -1.41 -14.60
N ALA A 165 22.13 -0.62 -14.16
CA ALA A 165 21.62 0.56 -14.86
C ALA A 165 22.17 1.90 -14.33
N GLY A 166 23.18 1.85 -13.44
CA GLY A 166 23.89 3.04 -12.94
C GLY A 166 23.41 3.57 -11.59
N ALA A 167 22.56 2.84 -10.86
CA ALA A 167 22.23 3.20 -9.48
C ALA A 167 23.44 3.04 -8.54
N PRO A 168 23.52 3.83 -7.45
CA PRO A 168 24.59 3.70 -6.45
C PRO A 168 24.61 2.32 -5.77
N ASP A 169 25.76 1.96 -5.20
CA ASP A 169 25.85 0.80 -4.32
C ASP A 169 24.93 0.95 -3.10
N ASN A 170 24.37 -0.16 -2.61
CA ASN A 170 23.48 -0.19 -1.45
C ASN A 170 22.17 0.61 -1.62
N ILE A 171 21.76 0.90 -2.86
CA ILE A 171 20.49 1.60 -3.12
C ILE A 171 19.26 0.82 -2.65
N ILE A 172 19.34 -0.52 -2.72
CA ILE A 172 18.33 -1.44 -2.20
C ILE A 172 19.04 -2.47 -1.34
N THR A 173 18.66 -2.59 -0.07
CA THR A 173 19.28 -3.53 0.88
C THR A 173 18.23 -4.24 1.71
N CYS A 174 18.60 -5.37 2.32
CA CYS A 174 17.72 -6.13 3.21
C CYS A 174 18.52 -6.71 4.37
N VAL A 175 17.97 -6.63 5.59
CA VAL A 175 18.57 -7.28 6.76
C VAL A 175 18.55 -8.80 6.57
N SER A 176 19.73 -9.42 6.53
CA SER A 176 19.87 -10.87 6.40
C SER A 176 19.60 -11.62 7.72
N ASN A 177 19.99 -11.04 8.86
CA ASN A 177 19.73 -11.60 10.19
C ASN A 177 18.50 -10.98 10.84
N SER A 178 17.30 -11.26 10.32
CA SER A 178 16.08 -10.63 10.85
C SER A 178 15.81 -10.97 12.33
N THR A 179 15.78 -9.93 13.17
CA THR A 179 15.35 -9.99 14.57
C THR A 179 14.45 -8.80 14.90
N MET A 180 13.79 -8.86 16.07
CA MET A 180 13.12 -7.67 16.60
C MET A 180 14.11 -6.53 16.88
N GLY A 181 15.33 -6.87 17.32
CA GLY A 181 16.38 -5.89 17.60
C GLY A 181 16.81 -5.11 16.35
N SER A 182 17.08 -5.81 15.24
CA SER A 182 17.45 -5.16 13.98
C SER A 182 16.33 -4.29 13.41
N THR A 183 15.07 -4.77 13.50
CA THR A 183 13.90 -4.00 13.07
C THR A 183 13.74 -2.74 13.91
N ASN A 184 13.85 -2.84 15.23
CA ASN A 184 13.76 -1.70 16.14
C ASN A 184 14.90 -0.70 15.92
N GLU A 185 16.12 -1.18 15.69
CA GLU A 185 17.27 -0.32 15.38
C GLU A 185 17.02 0.49 14.10
N LEU A 186 16.56 -0.15 13.01
CA LEU A 186 16.21 0.56 11.76
C LEU A 186 15.09 1.60 11.96
N MET A 187 14.04 1.27 12.72
CA MET A 187 12.93 2.20 12.97
C MET A 187 13.40 3.50 13.64
N HIS A 188 14.43 3.44 14.49
CA HIS A 188 14.93 4.58 15.25
C HIS A 188 16.21 5.19 14.65
N ALA A 189 16.79 4.59 13.61
CA ALA A 189 18.00 5.08 12.95
C ALA A 189 17.84 6.53 12.47
N LYS A 190 18.86 7.38 12.67
CA LYS A 190 18.84 8.80 12.27
C LYS A 190 18.74 8.95 10.74
N GLU A 191 19.32 8.00 10.05
CA GLU A 191 19.44 7.84 8.61
C GLU A 191 18.06 7.63 7.95
N VAL A 192 17.21 6.79 8.55
CA VAL A 192 15.85 6.51 8.05
C VAL A 192 14.97 7.75 8.21
N LYS A 193 14.30 8.14 7.10
CA LYS A 193 13.44 9.33 7.01
C LYS A 193 11.96 9.00 6.93
N LEU A 194 11.61 7.83 6.42
CA LEU A 194 10.23 7.38 6.27
C LEU A 194 10.14 5.86 6.44
N ILE A 195 9.13 5.38 7.16
CA ILE A 195 8.85 3.95 7.32
C ILE A 195 7.60 3.58 6.53
N ILE A 196 7.69 2.57 5.65
CA ILE A 196 6.52 1.94 5.03
C ILE A 196 6.24 0.61 5.73
N ALA A 197 5.27 0.64 6.65
CA ALA A 197 4.95 -0.47 7.53
C ALA A 197 3.84 -1.36 6.97
N THR A 198 4.22 -2.40 6.23
CA THR A 198 3.28 -3.43 5.73
C THR A 198 3.40 -4.67 6.61
N GLY A 199 2.52 -4.81 7.58
CA GLY A 199 2.52 -5.91 8.54
C GLY A 199 1.31 -5.83 9.47
N GLY A 200 1.27 -6.71 10.47
CA GLY A 200 0.16 -6.75 11.42
C GLY A 200 0.07 -5.50 12.32
N PRO A 201 -1.05 -5.31 13.04
CA PRO A 201 -1.32 -4.11 13.83
C PRO A 201 -0.21 -3.72 14.83
N GLY A 202 0.43 -4.71 15.47
CA GLY A 202 1.52 -4.46 16.41
C GLY A 202 2.75 -3.82 15.75
N MET A 203 3.09 -4.23 14.53
CA MET A 203 4.22 -3.69 13.77
C MET A 203 3.92 -2.28 13.26
N VAL A 204 2.69 -2.05 12.81
CA VAL A 204 2.23 -0.72 12.37
C VAL A 204 2.25 0.27 13.53
N LYS A 205 1.73 -0.14 14.71
CA LYS A 205 1.79 0.68 15.92
C LYS A 205 3.24 1.01 16.32
N ALA A 206 4.15 0.04 16.23
CA ALA A 206 5.57 0.28 16.50
C ALA A 206 6.17 1.32 15.54
N ALA A 207 5.87 1.23 14.24
CA ALA A 207 6.32 2.21 13.24
C ALA A 207 5.81 3.63 13.56
N TYR A 208 4.52 3.81 13.88
CA TYR A 208 3.97 5.12 14.28
C TYR A 208 4.49 5.62 15.64
N SER A 209 5.02 4.73 16.49
CA SER A 209 5.59 5.09 17.78
C SER A 209 7.10 5.37 17.74
N SER A 210 7.74 5.20 16.57
CA SER A 210 9.20 5.31 16.40
C SER A 210 9.74 6.75 16.44
N GLY A 211 8.87 7.75 16.42
CA GLY A 211 9.25 9.17 16.24
C GLY A 211 9.62 9.53 14.80
N LYS A 212 9.42 8.61 13.83
CA LYS A 212 9.58 8.86 12.40
C LYS A 212 8.23 8.99 11.70
N PRO A 213 8.14 9.76 10.60
CA PRO A 213 7.04 9.64 9.67
C PRO A 213 6.86 8.19 9.23
N ALA A 214 5.62 7.70 9.26
CA ALA A 214 5.29 6.33 8.89
C ALA A 214 4.03 6.30 8.01
N ILE A 215 4.04 5.37 7.06
CA ILE A 215 2.90 4.97 6.24
C ILE A 215 2.59 3.52 6.60
N GLY A 216 1.53 3.34 7.38
CA GLY A 216 1.06 2.04 7.85
C GLY A 216 -0.13 1.51 7.08
N VAL A 217 -0.37 0.21 7.22
CA VAL A 217 -1.58 -0.47 6.73
C VAL A 217 -2.47 -0.90 7.88
N GLY A 218 -3.66 -1.40 7.58
CA GLY A 218 -4.58 -2.02 8.55
C GLY A 218 -4.84 -3.49 8.22
N ALA A 219 -5.43 -4.21 9.17
CA ALA A 219 -6.02 -5.52 8.87
C ALA A 219 -7.22 -5.36 7.93
N GLY A 220 -7.46 -6.36 7.08
CA GLY A 220 -8.59 -6.34 6.15
C GLY A 220 -9.69 -7.30 6.59
N ASN A 221 -10.92 -6.82 6.70
CA ASN A 221 -12.08 -7.67 6.97
C ASN A 221 -13.22 -7.39 6.00
N SER A 222 -12.97 -7.60 4.71
CA SER A 222 -13.81 -7.10 3.62
C SER A 222 -15.13 -7.85 3.47
N PRO A 223 -16.29 -7.22 3.74
CA PRO A 223 -17.58 -7.77 3.35
C PRO A 223 -17.80 -7.62 1.85
N SER A 224 -18.39 -8.64 1.22
CA SER A 224 -18.85 -8.59 -0.17
C SER A 224 -20.37 -8.74 -0.23
N TYR A 225 -21.05 -7.66 -0.58
CA TYR A 225 -22.52 -7.64 -0.66
C TYR A 225 -23.00 -7.86 -2.09
N ILE A 226 -23.78 -8.93 -2.30
CA ILE A 226 -24.47 -9.23 -3.56
C ILE A 226 -25.91 -8.71 -3.45
N GLU A 227 -26.13 -7.50 -3.94
CA GLU A 227 -27.44 -6.85 -3.93
C GLU A 227 -28.39 -7.48 -4.96
N ARG A 228 -29.70 -7.40 -4.72
CA ARG A 228 -30.74 -8.07 -5.53
C ARG A 228 -30.72 -7.80 -7.04
N SER A 229 -30.09 -6.72 -7.52
CA SER A 229 -29.97 -6.43 -8.96
C SER A 229 -28.69 -6.97 -9.59
N ALA A 230 -27.76 -7.50 -8.81
CA ALA A 230 -26.48 -8.00 -9.29
C ALA A 230 -26.64 -9.20 -10.22
N ASP A 231 -25.72 -9.36 -11.16
CA ASP A 231 -25.53 -10.63 -11.85
C ASP A 231 -24.88 -11.61 -10.86
N VAL A 232 -25.68 -12.54 -10.31
CA VAL A 232 -25.21 -13.47 -9.27
C VAL A 232 -24.07 -14.35 -9.78
N LYS A 233 -24.15 -14.82 -11.02
CA LYS A 233 -23.14 -15.70 -11.61
C LYS A 233 -21.79 -15.02 -11.74
N GLU A 234 -21.79 -13.81 -12.28
CA GLU A 234 -20.58 -13.01 -12.40
C GLU A 234 -20.04 -12.61 -11.02
N SER A 235 -20.91 -12.21 -10.09
CA SER A 235 -20.53 -11.84 -8.72
C SER A 235 -19.82 -12.97 -7.99
N VAL A 236 -20.38 -14.19 -8.06
CA VAL A 236 -19.79 -15.39 -7.45
C VAL A 236 -18.46 -15.75 -8.09
N SER A 237 -18.36 -15.67 -9.43
CA SER A 237 -17.10 -15.92 -10.15
C SER A 237 -15.98 -14.99 -9.69
N GLN A 238 -16.28 -13.70 -9.56
CA GLN A 238 -15.34 -12.68 -9.10
C GLN A 238 -14.92 -12.88 -7.64
N ILE A 239 -15.86 -13.19 -6.75
CA ILE A 239 -15.58 -13.47 -5.33
C ILE A 239 -14.71 -14.72 -5.19
N ILE A 240 -15.03 -15.81 -5.89
CA ILE A 240 -14.23 -17.05 -5.83
C ILE A 240 -12.83 -16.81 -6.40
N ALA A 241 -12.72 -16.14 -7.56
CA ALA A 241 -11.43 -15.81 -8.16
C ALA A 241 -10.56 -14.96 -7.23
N SER A 242 -11.15 -13.97 -6.54
CA SER A 242 -10.43 -13.12 -5.59
C SER A 242 -10.05 -13.84 -4.30
N LYS A 243 -10.97 -14.61 -3.71
CA LYS A 243 -10.74 -15.30 -2.44
C LYS A 243 -9.76 -16.46 -2.57
N SER A 244 -9.82 -17.19 -3.68
CA SER A 244 -8.91 -18.32 -3.92
C SER A 244 -7.52 -17.88 -4.41
N PHE A 245 -7.36 -16.62 -4.85
CA PHE A 245 -6.08 -16.08 -5.30
C PHE A 245 -5.03 -16.09 -4.19
N ASP A 246 -3.94 -16.79 -4.45
CA ASP A 246 -2.85 -17.10 -3.52
C ASP A 246 -3.39 -17.60 -2.16
N TYR A 247 -4.47 -18.38 -2.22
CA TYR A 247 -5.23 -18.90 -1.09
C TYR A 247 -5.65 -17.84 -0.06
N GLY A 248 -6.07 -16.66 -0.51
CA GLY A 248 -6.66 -15.63 0.34
C GLY A 248 -5.65 -14.86 1.18
N THR A 249 -4.38 -14.80 0.77
CA THR A 249 -3.30 -14.11 1.50
C THR A 249 -3.29 -12.58 1.32
N ILE A 250 -4.05 -12.05 0.36
CA ILE A 250 -4.21 -10.60 0.15
C ILE A 250 -5.25 -10.06 1.15
N CYS A 251 -4.89 -9.01 1.90
CA CYS A 251 -5.75 -8.42 2.92
C CYS A 251 -7.05 -7.80 2.37
N ALA A 252 -7.08 -7.41 1.10
CA ALA A 252 -8.29 -6.93 0.43
C ALA A 252 -9.23 -8.08 0.00
N SER A 253 -8.86 -9.35 0.18
CA SER A 253 -9.71 -10.49 -0.14
C SER A 253 -10.96 -10.53 0.74
N GLU A 254 -12.04 -11.03 0.16
CA GLU A 254 -13.33 -11.17 0.83
C GLU A 254 -13.19 -11.99 2.11
N GLN A 255 -13.87 -11.56 3.17
CA GLN A 255 -13.97 -12.29 4.43
C GLN A 255 -15.39 -12.78 4.69
N SER A 256 -16.39 -12.13 4.10
CA SER A 256 -17.78 -12.56 4.14
C SER A 256 -18.49 -12.28 2.83
N ILE A 257 -19.50 -13.12 2.54
CA ILE A 257 -20.50 -12.89 1.51
C ILE A 257 -21.79 -12.50 2.24
N ILE A 258 -22.43 -11.44 1.77
CA ILE A 258 -23.73 -10.98 2.24
C ILE A 258 -24.67 -11.05 1.04
N CYS A 259 -25.80 -11.74 1.16
CA CYS A 259 -26.86 -11.71 0.16
C CYS A 259 -28.20 -11.37 0.81
N GLU A 260 -29.20 -11.09 -0.01
CA GLU A 260 -30.56 -10.85 0.46
C GLU A 260 -31.37 -12.14 0.48
N LYS A 261 -32.44 -12.19 1.28
CA LYS A 261 -33.37 -13.33 1.28
C LYS A 261 -33.93 -13.63 -0.12
N CYS A 262 -34.16 -12.59 -0.92
CA CYS A 262 -34.73 -12.73 -2.26
C CYS A 262 -33.79 -13.35 -3.30
N ASN A 263 -32.46 -13.26 -3.13
CA ASN A 263 -31.47 -13.84 -4.05
C ASN A 263 -30.64 -14.97 -3.42
N LYS A 264 -30.91 -15.34 -2.15
CA LYS A 264 -30.18 -16.36 -1.39
C LYS A 264 -30.02 -17.68 -2.15
N ASP A 265 -31.12 -18.24 -2.64
CA ASP A 265 -31.10 -19.60 -3.22
C ASP A 265 -30.28 -19.63 -4.52
N GLU A 266 -30.34 -18.56 -5.32
CA GLU A 266 -29.51 -18.39 -6.52
C GLU A 266 -28.02 -18.26 -6.15
N VAL A 267 -27.71 -17.43 -5.15
CA VAL A 267 -26.32 -17.22 -4.68
C VAL A 267 -25.72 -18.52 -4.13
N VAL A 268 -26.45 -19.26 -3.30
CA VAL A 268 -26.00 -20.54 -2.73
C VAL A 268 -25.74 -21.55 -3.85
N SER A 269 -26.71 -21.72 -4.76
CA SER A 269 -26.58 -22.66 -5.87
C SER A 269 -25.38 -22.36 -6.77
N GLU A 270 -25.13 -21.08 -7.04
CA GLU A 270 -24.03 -20.68 -7.91
C GLU A 270 -22.67 -20.75 -7.21
N LEU A 271 -22.60 -20.50 -5.88
CA LEU A 271 -21.41 -20.75 -5.07
C LEU A 271 -21.00 -22.23 -5.11
N GLU A 272 -21.95 -23.14 -4.89
CA GLU A 272 -21.70 -24.59 -4.92
C GLU A 272 -21.20 -25.03 -6.30
N LYS A 273 -21.89 -24.60 -7.35
CA LYS A 273 -21.55 -24.92 -8.74
C LYS A 273 -20.15 -24.48 -9.16
N GLN A 274 -19.65 -23.39 -8.57
CA GLN A 274 -18.33 -22.83 -8.90
C GLN A 274 -17.22 -23.27 -7.94
N GLY A 275 -17.49 -24.23 -7.05
CA GLY A 275 -16.50 -24.86 -6.17
C GLY A 275 -16.50 -24.35 -4.73
N GLY A 276 -17.57 -23.72 -4.28
CA GLY A 276 -17.80 -23.43 -2.87
C GLY A 276 -18.36 -24.65 -2.13
N TYR A 277 -17.80 -24.98 -0.96
CA TYR A 277 -18.34 -26.01 -0.08
C TYR A 277 -18.98 -25.36 1.15
N PHE A 278 -20.30 -25.51 1.28
CA PHE A 278 -21.02 -25.07 2.49
C PHE A 278 -20.81 -26.08 3.60
N MET A 279 -20.08 -25.66 4.63
CA MET A 279 -19.85 -26.45 5.83
C MET A 279 -21.13 -26.52 6.66
N ASP A 280 -21.36 -27.67 7.31
CA ASP A 280 -22.35 -27.76 8.38
C ASP A 280 -21.86 -27.08 9.67
N ASP A 281 -22.70 -27.07 10.72
CA ASP A 281 -22.37 -26.39 11.98
C ASP A 281 -21.15 -27.03 12.68
N ALA A 282 -21.00 -28.36 12.60
CA ALA A 282 -19.91 -29.10 13.25
C ALA A 282 -18.59 -28.92 12.49
N GLU A 283 -18.62 -29.00 11.15
CA GLU A 283 -17.49 -28.69 10.28
C GLU A 283 -17.04 -27.23 10.46
N THR A 284 -18.01 -26.30 10.53
CA THR A 284 -17.74 -24.88 10.76
C THR A 284 -17.05 -24.66 12.12
N GLU A 285 -17.56 -25.27 13.19
CA GLU A 285 -16.95 -25.20 14.52
C GLU A 285 -15.52 -25.78 14.51
N ALA A 286 -15.31 -26.95 13.89
CA ALA A 286 -14.01 -27.58 13.77
C ALA A 286 -12.99 -26.69 13.03
N VAL A 287 -13.40 -26.07 11.91
CA VAL A 287 -12.55 -25.10 11.19
C VAL A 287 -12.28 -23.87 12.04
N CYS A 288 -13.27 -23.32 12.76
CA CYS A 288 -13.04 -22.14 13.60
C CYS A 288 -12.04 -22.41 14.73
N ASN A 289 -12.16 -23.57 15.40
CA ASN A 289 -11.24 -24.00 16.46
C ASN A 289 -9.81 -24.21 15.94
N LEU A 290 -9.67 -24.55 14.66
CA LEU A 290 -8.39 -24.68 13.97
C LEU A 290 -7.76 -23.32 13.62
N LEU A 291 -8.58 -22.40 13.08
CA LEU A 291 -8.12 -21.11 12.57
C LEU A 291 -7.80 -20.11 13.68
N PHE A 292 -8.55 -20.11 14.78
CA PHE A 292 -8.44 -19.07 15.81
C PHE A 292 -7.91 -19.64 17.13
N LYS A 293 -6.79 -19.09 17.61
CA LYS A 293 -6.11 -19.62 18.81
C LYS A 293 -6.81 -19.23 20.11
N ASN A 294 -6.82 -20.16 21.07
CA ASN A 294 -7.10 -19.92 22.48
C ASN A 294 -8.42 -19.18 22.76
N GLY A 295 -9.46 -19.41 21.95
CA GLY A 295 -10.76 -18.73 22.08
C GLY A 295 -10.75 -17.24 21.73
N GLY A 296 -9.65 -16.72 21.16
CA GLY A 296 -9.56 -15.36 20.62
C GLY A 296 -9.93 -15.30 19.13
N HIS A 297 -9.65 -14.17 18.51
CA HIS A 297 -9.85 -13.94 17.06
C HIS A 297 -8.53 -13.84 16.28
N ALA A 298 -7.39 -14.14 16.94
CA ALA A 298 -6.09 -14.10 16.29
C ALA A 298 -5.90 -15.38 15.45
N MET A 299 -5.62 -15.19 14.16
CA MET A 299 -5.37 -16.28 13.23
C MET A 299 -4.14 -17.10 13.61
N ASP A 300 -4.24 -18.42 13.53
CA ASP A 300 -3.10 -19.32 13.55
C ASP A 300 -2.33 -19.22 12.22
N ALA A 301 -1.12 -18.69 12.31
CA ALA A 301 -0.17 -18.61 11.19
C ALA A 301 0.02 -19.94 10.43
N LYS A 302 -0.23 -21.11 11.05
CA LYS A 302 -0.17 -22.41 10.36
C LYS A 302 -1.19 -22.55 9.22
N PHE A 303 -2.34 -21.90 9.34
CA PHE A 303 -3.47 -22.02 8.41
C PHE A 303 -3.67 -20.80 7.50
N VAL A 304 -2.80 -19.80 7.60
CA VAL A 304 -2.73 -18.68 6.66
C VAL A 304 -2.32 -19.19 5.28
N GLY A 305 -3.03 -18.74 4.23
CA GLY A 305 -2.73 -19.09 2.85
C GLY A 305 -2.76 -20.60 2.57
N ARG A 306 -3.68 -21.34 3.18
CA ARG A 306 -3.85 -22.79 2.93
C ARG A 306 -5.06 -23.04 2.05
N SER A 307 -4.99 -24.12 1.26
CA SER A 307 -6.11 -24.54 0.42
C SER A 307 -7.26 -25.12 1.28
N PRO A 308 -8.49 -25.19 0.74
CA PRO A 308 -9.64 -25.79 1.42
C PRO A 308 -9.36 -27.21 1.91
N GLN A 309 -8.68 -28.01 1.08
CA GLN A 309 -8.38 -29.42 1.38
C GLN A 309 -7.41 -29.57 2.55
N VAL A 310 -6.43 -28.65 2.68
CA VAL A 310 -5.50 -28.66 3.82
C VAL A 310 -6.24 -28.30 5.11
N ILE A 311 -7.14 -27.32 5.04
CA ILE A 311 -7.92 -26.86 6.19
C ILE A 311 -8.92 -27.93 6.63
N SER A 312 -9.73 -28.47 5.71
CA SER A 312 -10.75 -29.46 6.02
C SER A 312 -10.13 -30.73 6.62
N LYS A 313 -9.03 -31.22 6.01
CA LYS A 313 -8.32 -32.41 6.51
C LYS A 313 -7.78 -32.20 7.91
N ALA A 314 -7.25 -31.01 8.20
CA ALA A 314 -6.77 -30.67 9.54
C ALA A 314 -7.93 -30.48 10.55
N ALA A 315 -9.11 -30.09 10.07
CA ALA A 315 -10.34 -30.02 10.86
C ALA A 315 -11.07 -31.38 11.01
N GLY A 316 -10.59 -32.44 10.36
CA GLY A 316 -11.09 -33.81 10.54
C GLY A 316 -12.14 -34.27 9.52
N PHE A 317 -12.31 -33.56 8.40
CA PHE A 317 -13.21 -33.95 7.32
C PHE A 317 -12.59 -33.76 5.93
N GLU A 318 -13.20 -34.35 4.89
CA GLU A 318 -12.73 -34.26 3.51
C GLU A 318 -13.74 -33.50 2.66
N VAL A 319 -13.24 -32.71 1.72
CA VAL A 319 -14.04 -31.99 0.72
C VAL A 319 -13.65 -32.44 -0.68
N PRO A 320 -14.52 -32.25 -1.69
CA PRO A 320 -14.17 -32.54 -3.08
C PRO A 320 -12.85 -31.91 -3.54
N ALA A 321 -12.14 -32.59 -4.44
CA ALA A 321 -10.80 -32.18 -4.88
C ALA A 321 -10.80 -30.83 -5.62
N ASP A 322 -11.93 -30.45 -6.22
CA ASP A 322 -12.14 -29.20 -6.95
C ASP A 322 -12.70 -28.06 -6.07
N THR A 323 -12.90 -28.29 -4.77
CA THR A 323 -13.30 -27.23 -3.83
C THR A 323 -12.27 -26.10 -3.81
N LYS A 324 -12.73 -24.86 -3.99
CA LYS A 324 -11.91 -23.64 -4.03
C LYS A 324 -12.02 -22.80 -2.76
N ILE A 325 -13.19 -22.82 -2.11
CA ILE A 325 -13.46 -22.10 -0.86
C ILE A 325 -14.35 -22.91 0.08
N LEU A 326 -14.18 -22.71 1.38
CA LEU A 326 -15.07 -23.22 2.42
C LEU A 326 -15.97 -22.08 2.92
N ILE A 327 -17.25 -22.36 3.13
CA ILE A 327 -18.26 -21.35 3.45
C ILE A 327 -19.01 -21.78 4.71
N GLY A 328 -18.95 -20.97 5.77
CA GLY A 328 -19.70 -21.19 7.01
C GLY A 328 -20.77 -20.13 7.21
N LYS A 329 -22.00 -20.53 7.54
CA LYS A 329 -23.11 -19.60 7.82
C LYS A 329 -22.84 -18.85 9.14
N GLN A 330 -23.24 -17.59 9.21
CA GLN A 330 -23.12 -16.77 10.42
C GLN A 330 -24.41 -15.97 10.65
N SER A 331 -24.70 -15.68 11.91
CA SER A 331 -25.88 -14.91 12.34
C SER A 331 -25.53 -13.62 13.08
N GLY A 332 -24.25 -13.36 13.35
CA GLY A 332 -23.79 -12.15 14.00
C GLY A 332 -22.32 -11.81 13.72
N VAL A 333 -21.83 -10.79 14.44
CA VAL A 333 -20.46 -10.29 14.36
C VAL A 333 -19.84 -10.29 15.76
N GLY A 334 -18.58 -10.69 15.87
CA GLY A 334 -17.82 -10.67 17.11
C GLY A 334 -17.80 -12.01 17.85
N GLU A 335 -17.86 -11.93 19.19
CA GLU A 335 -17.83 -13.11 20.06
C GLU A 335 -18.95 -14.10 19.72
N GLY A 336 -18.63 -15.40 19.73
CA GLY A 336 -19.53 -16.46 19.27
C GLY A 336 -19.70 -16.56 17.75
N ASN A 337 -19.16 -15.61 16.97
CA ASN A 337 -19.22 -15.58 15.51
C ASN A 337 -17.80 -15.47 14.91
N PRO A 338 -16.93 -16.47 15.11
CA PRO A 338 -15.50 -16.39 14.76
C PRO A 338 -15.22 -16.12 13.27
N LEU A 339 -16.07 -16.62 12.36
CA LEU A 339 -15.89 -16.34 10.93
C LEU A 339 -16.16 -14.87 10.56
N SER A 340 -16.66 -14.04 11.49
CA SER A 340 -16.83 -12.60 11.28
C SER A 340 -15.50 -11.81 11.31
N TYR A 341 -14.38 -12.43 11.70
CA TYR A 341 -13.04 -11.83 11.71
C TYR A 341 -12.22 -12.13 10.45
N GLU A 342 -11.05 -11.51 10.31
CA GLU A 342 -10.11 -11.76 9.21
C GLU A 342 -9.55 -13.20 9.28
N LYS A 343 -9.57 -13.92 8.15
CA LYS A 343 -9.19 -15.34 8.07
C LYS A 343 -7.94 -15.61 7.22
N LEU A 344 -7.50 -14.66 6.38
CA LEU A 344 -6.32 -14.77 5.48
C LEU A 344 -6.09 -16.16 4.86
N THR A 345 -7.18 -16.81 4.45
CA THR A 345 -7.22 -18.19 3.95
C THR A 345 -8.45 -18.39 3.06
N THR A 346 -8.70 -19.58 2.54
CA THR A 346 -9.83 -19.87 1.62
C THR A 346 -11.18 -20.08 2.32
N VAL A 347 -11.39 -19.51 3.51
CA VAL A 347 -12.63 -19.64 4.30
C VAL A 347 -13.39 -18.32 4.30
N LEU A 348 -14.72 -18.39 4.08
CA LEU A 348 -15.65 -17.25 4.07
C LEU A 348 -16.79 -17.45 5.06
N ALA A 349 -17.24 -16.35 5.66
CA ALA A 349 -18.55 -16.30 6.30
C ALA A 349 -19.65 -16.07 5.26
N PHE A 350 -20.86 -16.57 5.51
CA PHE A 350 -22.04 -16.33 4.69
C PHE A 350 -23.18 -15.78 5.53
N TYR A 351 -23.71 -14.63 5.12
CA TYR A 351 -24.80 -13.93 5.79
C TYR A 351 -25.98 -13.74 4.84
N VAL A 352 -27.19 -13.85 5.38
CA VAL A 352 -28.44 -13.56 4.67
C VAL A 352 -29.15 -12.44 5.41
N VAL A 353 -29.44 -11.36 4.68
CA VAL A 353 -30.15 -10.18 5.19
C VAL A 353 -31.49 -9.97 4.48
N GLU A 354 -32.38 -9.16 5.02
CA GLU A 354 -33.66 -8.82 4.40
C GLU A 354 -33.51 -7.88 3.20
N ASP A 355 -32.71 -6.83 3.35
CA ASP A 355 -32.56 -5.77 2.37
C ASP A 355 -31.20 -5.04 2.48
N TRP A 356 -31.01 -4.07 1.59
CA TRP A 356 -29.78 -3.29 1.53
C TRP A 356 -29.49 -2.47 2.80
N LYS A 357 -30.49 -2.15 3.63
CA LYS A 357 -30.28 -1.39 4.87
C LYS A 357 -29.65 -2.29 5.93
N GLU A 358 -30.14 -3.52 6.05
CA GLU A 358 -29.53 -4.52 6.92
C GLU A 358 -28.14 -4.92 6.42
N ALA A 359 -27.95 -5.12 5.10
CA ALA A 359 -26.61 -5.33 4.53
C ALA A 359 -25.66 -4.16 4.85
N CYS A 360 -26.17 -2.93 4.79
CA CYS A 360 -25.44 -1.71 5.12
C CYS A 360 -24.99 -1.72 6.59
N GLN A 361 -25.89 -2.04 7.52
CA GLN A 361 -25.59 -2.11 8.95
C GLN A 361 -24.57 -3.23 9.25
N LEU A 362 -24.83 -4.43 8.75
CA LEU A 362 -23.93 -5.58 8.93
C LEU A 362 -22.54 -5.31 8.35
N SER A 363 -22.46 -4.63 7.20
CA SER A 363 -21.17 -4.24 6.60
C SER A 363 -20.39 -3.29 7.52
N ILE A 364 -21.06 -2.33 8.18
CA ILE A 364 -20.42 -1.42 9.13
C ILE A 364 -19.86 -2.19 10.33
N GLU A 365 -20.61 -3.15 10.85
CA GLU A 365 -20.20 -4.00 11.98
C GLU A 365 -19.00 -4.87 11.62
N LEU A 366 -19.03 -5.57 10.48
CA LEU A 366 -17.92 -6.37 9.98
C LEU A 366 -16.66 -5.51 9.74
N LEU A 367 -16.84 -4.31 9.17
CA LEU A 367 -15.75 -3.38 8.93
C LEU A 367 -15.10 -2.88 10.23
N GLN A 368 -15.73 -2.97 11.41
CA GLN A 368 -15.03 -2.64 12.66
C GLN A 368 -13.81 -3.53 12.90
N ASN A 369 -13.82 -4.76 12.37
CA ASN A 369 -12.68 -5.70 12.42
C ASN A 369 -11.68 -5.51 11.26
N GLY A 370 -11.90 -4.53 10.37
CA GLY A 370 -11.08 -4.25 9.19
C GLY A 370 -11.17 -2.79 8.76
N ILE A 371 -11.23 -1.90 9.74
CA ILE A 371 -11.72 -0.53 9.57
C ILE A 371 -10.83 0.26 8.61
N GLY A 372 -11.47 0.99 7.70
CA GLY A 372 -10.79 1.81 6.70
C GLY A 372 -10.10 1.02 5.58
N HIS A 373 -10.17 -0.31 5.53
CA HIS A 373 -9.45 -1.09 4.53
C HIS A 373 -10.21 -1.24 3.19
N THR A 374 -11.11 -2.22 3.08
CA THR A 374 -11.77 -2.56 1.80
C THR A 374 -13.16 -3.16 2.01
N MET A 375 -14.08 -2.87 1.09
CA MET A 375 -15.40 -3.49 0.95
C MET A 375 -15.66 -3.79 -0.53
N ASN A 376 -16.45 -4.83 -0.78
CA ASN A 376 -16.94 -5.20 -2.11
C ASN A 376 -18.47 -5.07 -2.18
N LEU A 377 -18.95 -4.60 -3.32
CA LEU A 377 -20.35 -4.41 -3.63
C LEU A 377 -20.61 -4.92 -5.04
N HIS A 378 -21.55 -5.84 -5.19
CA HIS A 378 -22.04 -6.27 -6.48
C HIS A 378 -23.47 -5.76 -6.65
N THR A 379 -23.69 -4.92 -7.68
CA THR A 379 -24.99 -4.30 -7.97
C THR A 379 -24.99 -3.72 -9.39
N ASN A 380 -26.15 -3.68 -10.02
CA ASN A 380 -26.38 -2.96 -11.29
C ASN A 380 -27.03 -1.59 -11.07
N ARG A 381 -27.07 -1.11 -9.82
CA ARG A 381 -27.74 0.13 -9.42
C ARG A 381 -26.77 1.16 -8.86
N GLU A 382 -26.64 2.27 -9.57
CA GLU A 382 -25.80 3.40 -9.16
C GLU A 382 -26.26 4.03 -7.83
N ASP A 383 -27.58 4.07 -7.56
CA ASP A 383 -28.09 4.61 -6.30
C ASP A 383 -27.67 3.76 -5.08
N ILE A 384 -27.50 2.44 -5.25
CA ILE A 384 -26.96 1.56 -4.21
C ILE A 384 -25.47 1.83 -4.02
N VAL A 385 -24.71 2.01 -5.11
CA VAL A 385 -23.29 2.39 -5.02
C VAL A 385 -23.12 3.66 -4.18
N LEU A 386 -23.91 4.71 -4.44
CA LEU A 386 -23.85 5.97 -3.69
C LEU A 386 -24.23 5.80 -2.20
N LYS A 387 -25.22 4.95 -1.87
CA LYS A 387 -25.59 4.63 -0.48
C LYS A 387 -24.47 3.89 0.27
N PHE A 388 -23.67 3.10 -0.44
CA PHE A 388 -22.55 2.36 0.13
C PHE A 388 -21.23 3.14 0.10
N ALA A 389 -21.11 4.20 -0.71
CA ALA A 389 -19.90 5.04 -0.77
C ALA A 389 -19.50 5.69 0.58
N ALA A 390 -20.44 5.86 1.51
CA ALA A 390 -20.19 6.42 2.84
C ALA A 390 -19.68 5.40 3.88
N LYS A 391 -19.43 4.15 3.49
CA LYS A 391 -18.96 3.10 4.41
C LYS A 391 -17.52 3.37 4.85
N PRO A 392 -17.12 2.95 6.07
CA PRO A 392 -15.80 3.27 6.60
C PRO A 392 -14.72 2.34 6.02
N ALA A 393 -14.51 2.40 4.70
CA ALA A 393 -13.50 1.68 3.96
C ALA A 393 -12.84 2.63 2.95
N SER A 394 -11.51 2.59 2.83
CA SER A 394 -10.79 3.44 1.87
C SER A 394 -10.96 3.00 0.43
N ARG A 395 -11.37 1.74 0.22
CA ARG A 395 -11.61 1.14 -1.10
C ARG A 395 -12.98 0.47 -1.07
N ILE A 396 -13.91 1.00 -1.85
CA ILE A 396 -15.23 0.42 -2.06
C ILE A 396 -15.28 -0.04 -3.51
N LEU A 397 -15.21 -1.35 -3.68
CA LEU A 397 -15.02 -2.00 -4.97
C LEU A 397 -16.38 -2.43 -5.52
N VAL A 398 -16.68 -2.03 -6.75
CA VAL A 398 -17.98 -2.32 -7.38
C VAL A 398 -17.78 -3.33 -8.51
N ASN A 399 -18.52 -4.43 -8.49
CA ASN A 399 -18.53 -5.48 -9.53
C ASN A 399 -17.12 -5.99 -9.90
N THR A 400 -16.27 -6.23 -8.89
CA THR A 400 -14.94 -6.84 -9.03
C THR A 400 -14.57 -7.58 -7.76
N GLY A 401 -13.65 -8.55 -7.88
CA GLY A 401 -13.05 -9.23 -6.73
C GLY A 401 -12.13 -8.32 -5.90
N GLY A 402 -12.10 -8.55 -4.59
CA GLY A 402 -11.42 -7.74 -3.57
C GLY A 402 -9.90 -7.73 -3.68
N SER A 403 -9.28 -8.89 -3.87
CA SER A 403 -7.83 -9.05 -3.97
C SER A 403 -7.25 -8.22 -5.13
N GLN A 404 -7.73 -8.44 -6.35
CA GLN A 404 -7.26 -7.75 -7.55
C GLN A 404 -7.79 -6.31 -7.60
N GLY A 405 -9.02 -6.08 -7.16
CA GLY A 405 -9.63 -4.75 -7.19
C GLY A 405 -8.97 -3.79 -6.20
N GLY A 406 -8.74 -4.22 -4.96
CA GLY A 406 -8.14 -3.41 -3.91
C GLY A 406 -6.66 -3.12 -4.14
N THR A 407 -5.94 -4.04 -4.79
CA THR A 407 -4.54 -3.83 -5.17
C THR A 407 -4.36 -3.02 -6.45
N GLY A 408 -5.45 -2.62 -7.13
CA GLY A 408 -5.40 -1.84 -8.37
C GLY A 408 -5.10 -2.64 -9.63
N ILE A 409 -5.11 -3.97 -9.57
CA ILE A 409 -4.84 -4.85 -10.72
C ILE A 409 -6.03 -4.88 -11.68
N SER A 410 -7.27 -4.89 -11.15
CA SER A 410 -8.50 -4.96 -11.95
C SER A 410 -9.34 -3.68 -11.90
N THR A 411 -8.82 -2.59 -11.31
CA THR A 411 -9.51 -1.31 -11.16
C THR A 411 -8.62 -0.15 -11.59
N GLY A 412 -9.18 1.06 -11.65
CA GLY A 412 -8.42 2.29 -11.90
C GLY A 412 -7.59 2.79 -10.70
N LEU A 413 -7.47 2.03 -9.62
CA LEU A 413 -6.65 2.40 -8.47
C LEU A 413 -5.15 2.23 -8.79
N PRO A 414 -4.25 2.98 -8.12
CA PRO A 414 -2.82 2.72 -8.22
C PRO A 414 -2.48 1.28 -7.83
N ILE A 415 -1.62 0.62 -8.59
CA ILE A 415 -1.15 -0.73 -8.28
C ILE A 415 -0.31 -0.67 -7.01
N SER A 416 -0.71 -1.41 -5.97
CA SER A 416 -0.03 -1.34 -4.69
C SER A 416 -0.15 -2.60 -3.85
N PHE A 417 0.95 -2.94 -3.19
CA PHE A 417 1.01 -3.95 -2.13
C PHE A 417 1.16 -3.31 -0.75
N THR A 418 0.85 -2.01 -0.63
CA THR A 418 0.74 -1.29 0.64
C THR A 418 -0.53 -0.43 0.61
N LEU A 419 -1.53 -0.93 1.33
CA LEU A 419 -2.90 -0.45 1.27
C LEU A 419 -3.21 0.36 2.54
N GLY A 420 -3.15 1.70 2.45
CA GLY A 420 -3.44 2.58 3.58
C GLY A 420 -4.89 2.46 4.07
N CYS A 421 -5.11 2.47 5.38
CA CYS A 421 -6.46 2.34 5.96
C CYS A 421 -7.05 3.67 6.44
N GLY A 422 -6.39 4.81 6.15
CA GLY A 422 -6.80 6.12 6.61
C GLY A 422 -6.78 6.26 8.13
N THR A 423 -7.22 7.42 8.62
CA THR A 423 -7.19 7.76 10.05
C THR A 423 -8.05 6.82 10.90
N CYS A 424 -9.15 6.33 10.34
CA CYS A 424 -10.03 5.36 10.99
C CYS A 424 -9.32 4.01 11.26
N GLY A 425 -8.41 3.58 10.39
CA GLY A 425 -7.56 2.42 10.63
C GLY A 425 -6.21 2.73 11.30
N GLY A 426 -6.00 3.97 11.78
CA GLY A 426 -4.75 4.40 12.40
C GLY A 426 -3.58 4.61 11.42
N SER A 427 -3.89 4.88 10.15
CA SER A 427 -2.88 5.21 9.12
C SER A 427 -2.92 6.68 8.71
N SER A 428 -1.76 7.21 8.28
CA SER A 428 -1.56 8.55 7.73
C SER A 428 -2.11 8.72 6.32
N VAL A 429 -2.39 7.62 5.60
CA VAL A 429 -2.94 7.62 4.25
C VAL A 429 -4.05 6.58 4.10
N SER A 430 -5.06 6.88 3.28
CA SER A 430 -6.10 5.93 2.84
C SER A 430 -5.83 5.35 1.45
N GLU A 431 -4.89 5.94 0.72
CA GLU A 431 -4.63 5.61 -0.67
C GLU A 431 -3.88 4.28 -0.84
N ASN A 432 -3.86 3.79 -2.07
CA ASN A 432 -2.87 2.82 -2.52
C ASN A 432 -1.53 3.56 -2.61
N VAL A 433 -0.55 3.14 -1.80
CA VAL A 433 0.75 3.82 -1.74
C VAL A 433 1.45 3.70 -3.09
N SER A 434 2.09 4.78 -3.52
CA SER A 434 2.68 5.02 -4.85
C SER A 434 3.84 6.03 -4.75
N PRO A 435 4.61 6.32 -5.83
CA PRO A 435 5.79 7.19 -5.77
C PRO A 435 5.54 8.56 -5.13
N LYS A 436 4.39 9.19 -5.39
CA LYS A 436 4.02 10.50 -4.81
C LYS A 436 4.08 10.55 -3.28
N HIS A 437 3.86 9.43 -2.60
CA HIS A 437 3.88 9.34 -1.14
C HIS A 437 5.30 9.33 -0.57
N LEU A 438 6.30 9.14 -1.44
CA LEU A 438 7.72 9.09 -1.12
C LEU A 438 8.46 10.33 -1.62
N LEU A 439 7.72 11.41 -1.87
CA LEU A 439 8.21 12.73 -2.26
C LEU A 439 7.72 13.79 -1.28
N ASN A 440 8.59 14.73 -0.96
CA ASN A 440 8.19 16.04 -0.45
C ASN A 440 7.94 16.97 -1.65
N ILE A 441 6.89 17.77 -1.57
CA ILE A 441 6.58 18.79 -2.59
C ILE A 441 6.96 20.17 -2.07
N LYS A 442 8.04 20.73 -2.62
CA LYS A 442 8.42 22.12 -2.34
C LYS A 442 7.60 23.04 -3.22
N LYS A 443 6.83 23.96 -2.61
CA LYS A 443 6.04 24.98 -3.30
C LYS A 443 6.88 26.23 -3.51
N VAL A 444 7.09 26.61 -4.76
CA VAL A 444 7.64 27.92 -5.13
C VAL A 444 6.46 28.81 -5.52
N ALA A 445 6.28 29.95 -4.85
CA ALA A 445 5.16 30.86 -5.10
C ALA A 445 5.66 32.30 -5.23
N PHE A 446 5.16 33.02 -6.23
CA PHE A 446 5.50 34.43 -6.45
C PHE A 446 4.47 35.35 -5.79
N GLY A 447 4.91 36.52 -5.32
CA GLY A 447 4.02 37.54 -4.79
C GLY A 447 3.03 38.03 -5.84
N LEU A 448 1.73 37.90 -5.56
CA LEU A 448 0.64 38.38 -6.44
C LEU A 448 0.06 39.73 -6.00
N LYS A 449 0.20 40.07 -4.72
CA LYS A 449 -0.29 41.30 -4.11
C LYS A 449 0.85 42.00 -3.39
N ASP A 450 0.82 43.33 -3.37
CA ASP A 450 1.74 44.12 -2.55
C ASP A 450 1.32 44.02 -1.08
N VAL A 451 2.20 43.45 -0.25
CA VAL A 451 1.95 43.25 1.19
C VAL A 451 1.84 44.57 1.96
N THR A 452 2.38 45.66 1.41
CA THR A 452 2.37 46.98 2.04
C THR A 452 1.03 47.71 1.92
N THR A 453 0.20 47.30 0.96
CA THR A 453 -1.10 47.94 0.65
C THR A 453 -2.29 46.97 0.75
N LEU A 454 -2.10 45.74 1.27
CA LEU A 454 -3.14 44.70 1.29
C LEU A 454 -4.50 45.18 1.80
N ALA A 455 -4.53 45.87 2.94
CA ALA A 455 -5.78 46.33 3.56
C ALA A 455 -6.44 47.49 2.80
N GLU A 456 -5.65 48.28 2.06
CA GLU A 456 -6.17 49.37 1.23
C GLU A 456 -6.71 48.85 -0.11
N ASP A 457 -6.01 47.89 -0.70
CA ASP A 457 -6.33 47.34 -2.02
C ASP A 457 -7.44 46.27 -1.96
N ASP A 458 -7.67 45.65 -0.80
CA ASP A 458 -8.70 44.64 -0.61
C ASP A 458 -10.08 45.28 -0.38
N LYS A 459 -10.87 45.41 -1.46
CA LYS A 459 -12.23 45.95 -1.42
C LYS A 459 -13.20 45.14 -0.54
N SER A 460 -12.89 43.87 -0.23
CA SER A 460 -13.69 43.06 0.68
C SER A 460 -13.40 43.36 2.15
N PHE A 461 -12.24 43.97 2.45
CA PHE A 461 -11.86 44.41 3.78
C PHE A 461 -12.52 45.77 4.12
N ASN A 462 -13.79 45.73 4.51
CA ASN A 462 -14.57 46.94 4.78
C ASN A 462 -14.92 47.10 6.27
N HIS A 463 -13.97 47.68 7.01
CA HIS A 463 -14.10 48.05 8.42
C HIS A 463 -14.01 49.58 8.58
N PRO A 464 -15.13 50.31 8.48
CA PRO A 464 -15.16 51.77 8.51
C PRO A 464 -14.47 52.38 9.74
N GLU A 465 -14.55 51.70 10.88
CA GLU A 465 -13.93 52.06 12.15
C GLU A 465 -12.40 52.03 12.12
N LEU A 466 -11.78 51.34 11.15
CA LEU A 466 -10.33 51.20 11.01
C LEU A 466 -9.73 52.08 9.91
N LYS A 467 -10.54 52.86 9.18
CA LYS A 467 -10.11 53.62 7.99
C LYS A 467 -8.94 54.57 8.25
N ASP A 468 -8.91 55.25 9.39
CA ASP A 468 -7.85 56.21 9.73
C ASP A 468 -6.55 55.54 10.21
N VAL A 469 -6.64 54.29 10.70
CA VAL A 469 -5.50 53.48 11.14
C VAL A 469 -4.83 52.84 9.92
N VAL A 470 -5.62 52.27 9.00
CA VAL A 470 -5.11 51.65 7.77
C VAL A 470 -4.33 52.67 6.94
N LYS A 471 -4.86 53.90 6.76
CA LYS A 471 -4.17 54.98 6.03
C LYS A 471 -2.85 55.45 6.66
N LYS A 472 -2.68 55.32 7.99
CA LYS A 472 -1.47 55.77 8.69
C LYS A 472 -0.31 54.78 8.59
N CYS A 473 -0.60 53.50 8.35
CA CYS A 473 0.42 52.45 8.28
C CYS A 473 1.21 52.44 6.95
N VAL A 474 0.74 53.13 5.91
CA VAL A 474 1.30 53.06 4.53
C VAL A 474 2.24 54.25 4.22
N ASN A 475 3.04 54.72 5.19
CA ASN A 475 4.04 55.76 4.92
C ASN A 475 5.18 55.19 4.06
N LYS A 476 5.03 55.33 2.73
CA LYS A 476 6.01 54.94 1.70
C LYS A 476 7.35 55.62 1.92
N THR A 477 8.38 54.85 2.26
CA THR A 477 9.75 55.23 1.89
C THR A 477 9.96 54.69 0.47
N GLN A 478 10.06 55.57 -0.52
CA GLN A 478 10.32 55.18 -1.92
C GLN A 478 11.65 54.42 -1.99
N CYS A 479 11.59 53.11 -2.31
CA CYS A 479 12.76 52.36 -2.70
C CYS A 479 12.84 52.37 -4.23
N ASP A 480 13.99 52.78 -4.75
CA ASP A 480 14.26 53.02 -6.17
C ASP A 480 14.09 51.72 -6.98
N SER A 481 13.07 51.67 -7.85
CA SER A 481 12.68 50.48 -8.61
C SER A 481 13.60 50.26 -9.81
N SER A 482 14.79 49.70 -9.57
CA SER A 482 15.73 49.28 -10.62
C SER A 482 15.67 47.77 -10.93
N LEU A 483 14.62 47.06 -10.50
CA LEU A 483 14.48 45.60 -10.63
C LEU A 483 13.48 45.13 -11.71
N GLU A 484 13.02 46.00 -12.62
CA GLU A 484 12.05 45.64 -13.69
C GLU A 484 12.61 44.69 -14.79
N HIS A 485 13.79 44.08 -14.62
CA HIS A 485 14.48 43.35 -15.69
C HIS A 485 14.82 41.87 -15.45
N VAL A 486 14.21 41.18 -14.47
CA VAL A 486 14.54 39.75 -14.23
C VAL A 486 13.36 38.78 -14.41
N THR A 487 12.32 39.16 -15.16
CA THR A 487 11.30 38.19 -15.63
C THR A 487 11.28 38.18 -17.15
N LYS A 488 12.39 37.72 -17.75
CA LYS A 488 12.33 37.16 -19.09
C LYS A 488 11.88 35.71 -18.91
N ASP A 489 10.81 35.29 -19.60
CA ASP A 489 10.47 33.87 -19.70
C ASP A 489 11.71 33.14 -20.23
N MET A 490 12.39 32.42 -19.35
CA MET A 490 13.55 31.62 -19.72
C MET A 490 13.08 30.53 -20.67
N SER A 491 13.77 30.38 -21.79
CA SER A 491 13.51 29.27 -22.71
C SER A 491 13.75 27.92 -22.01
N ASP A 492 13.07 26.85 -22.45
CA ASP A 492 13.28 25.49 -21.91
C ASP A 492 14.75 25.06 -21.95
N LYS A 493 15.52 25.59 -22.90
CA LYS A 493 16.96 25.36 -23.04
C LYS A 493 17.76 26.01 -21.91
N GLU A 494 17.45 27.24 -21.54
CA GLU A 494 18.09 27.94 -20.42
C GLU A 494 17.72 27.29 -19.08
N LEU A 495 16.47 26.85 -18.94
CA LEU A 495 16.01 26.13 -17.74
C LEU A 495 16.76 24.80 -17.54
N LYS A 496 17.01 24.06 -18.63
CA LYS A 496 17.82 22.83 -18.61
C LYS A 496 19.26 23.10 -18.16
N VAL A 497 19.91 24.11 -18.73
CA VAL A 497 21.28 24.50 -18.36
C VAL A 497 21.37 24.90 -16.88
N LEU A 498 20.39 25.68 -16.39
CA LEU A 498 20.36 26.08 -14.98
C LEU A 498 20.13 24.87 -14.05
N THR A 499 19.25 23.95 -14.45
CA THR A 499 18.97 22.72 -13.69
C THR A 499 20.20 21.83 -13.60
N GLU A 500 20.95 21.69 -14.69
CA GLU A 500 22.22 20.95 -14.71
C GLU A 500 23.28 21.62 -13.83
N LEU A 501 23.40 22.95 -13.89
CA LEU A 501 24.31 23.71 -13.03
C LEU A 501 23.99 23.49 -11.55
N VAL A 502 22.72 23.61 -11.16
CA VAL A 502 22.28 23.39 -9.78
C VAL A 502 22.54 21.96 -9.33
N ARG A 503 22.24 20.95 -10.16
CA ARG A 503 22.56 19.54 -9.84
C ARG A 503 24.06 19.34 -9.63
N LYS A 504 24.90 19.93 -10.48
CA LYS A 504 26.35 19.86 -10.36
C LYS A 504 26.82 20.49 -9.05
N THR A 505 26.34 21.69 -8.72
CA THR A 505 26.68 22.36 -7.46
C THR A 505 26.21 21.57 -6.23
N LEU A 506 25.01 21.00 -6.26
CA LEU A 506 24.52 20.14 -5.17
C LEU A 506 25.37 18.87 -5.02
N SER A 507 25.78 18.25 -6.13
CA SER A 507 26.70 17.11 -6.10
C SER A 507 28.06 17.48 -5.51
N GLU A 508 28.60 18.65 -5.82
CA GLU A 508 29.87 19.15 -5.26
C GLU A 508 29.76 19.48 -3.76
N MET A 509 28.59 19.92 -3.28
CA MET A 509 28.34 20.19 -1.87
C MET A 509 28.12 18.93 -1.02
N ASN A 510 27.67 17.84 -1.64
CA ASN A 510 27.35 16.57 -0.98
C ASN A 510 28.53 15.56 -1.01
N ALA A 511 29.58 15.85 -1.79
CA ALA A 511 30.84 15.11 -1.82
C ALA A 511 31.74 15.53 -0.65
#